data_AF-A0A9D8K4T4-F1
#
_entry.id   AF-A0A9D8K4T4-F1
#
_cell.length_a   1.000
_cell.length_b   1.000
_cell.length_c   1.000
_cell.angle_alpha   90.00
_cell.angle_beta   90.00
_cell.angle_gamma   90.00
#
_symmetry.space_group_name_H-M   'P 1'
#
loop_
_entity.id
_entity.type
_entity.pdbx_description
1 polymer ?
#
loop_
_entity_poly.entity_id
_entity_poly.type
_entity_poly.pdbx_seq_one_letter_code
_entity_poly.pdbx_strand_id
1 'polypeptide(L)'
;MPRRPAPAPRPQAPSSPRRRWPGSAEEFRARLADVRSSSSANGLHPLTDASANAALWAYDSRVKESFDRLVPLLKRLSSLQHEEGFEARAQELARAELGFTLPPQLLETAWVTQLDMRTLFAWCLFETYEQTSASFFEDDPLGGRPGGPATEAFDTFLLDCGFHLLDITPCADGRLAHAVASALRIPYSSVRRRPHAGALFDVENTVNRWVKTEHRRYREALPNP
;
A
#
# COMPACT_ATOMS: atom_id res chain seq x y z
N MET A 1 -10.95 -6.16 57.63
CA MET A 1 -10.46 -6.06 56.23
C MET A 1 -11.26 -7.01 55.36
N PRO A 2 -12.25 -6.53 54.58
CA PRO A 2 -13.04 -7.41 53.71
C PRO A 2 -12.21 -7.84 52.49
N ARG A 3 -12.26 -9.13 52.16
CA ARG A 3 -11.56 -9.73 51.02
C ARG A 3 -12.15 -9.22 49.69
N ARG A 4 -11.26 -8.81 48.78
CA ARG A 4 -11.61 -8.37 47.42
C ARG A 4 -12.23 -9.53 46.64
N PRO A 5 -13.36 -9.35 45.94
CA PRO A 5 -13.98 -10.40 45.14
C PRO A 5 -13.12 -10.72 43.90
N ALA A 6 -13.16 -11.99 43.47
CA ALA A 6 -12.43 -12.49 42.31
C ALA A 6 -12.91 -11.83 41.00
N PRO A 7 -12.03 -11.64 40.00
CA PRO A 7 -12.41 -11.05 38.73
C PRO A 7 -13.37 -11.97 37.95
N ALA A 8 -14.43 -11.38 37.40
CA ALA A 8 -15.41 -12.07 36.56
C ALA A 8 -14.75 -12.61 35.26
N PRO A 9 -15.22 -13.75 34.72
CA PRO A 9 -14.71 -14.29 33.47
C PRO A 9 -14.99 -13.33 32.31
N ARG A 10 -13.97 -13.06 31.50
CA ARG A 10 -14.08 -12.21 30.30
C ARG A 10 -15.06 -12.87 29.31
N PRO A 11 -15.98 -12.10 28.68
CA PRO A 11 -16.83 -12.64 27.62
C PRO A 11 -15.94 -13.10 26.46
N GLN A 12 -16.24 -14.28 25.92
CA GLN A 12 -15.53 -14.85 24.77
C GLN A 12 -15.74 -13.94 23.57
N ALA A 13 -14.64 -13.56 22.90
CA ALA A 13 -14.70 -12.81 21.66
C ALA A 13 -15.48 -13.62 20.61
N PRO A 14 -16.26 -12.98 19.72
CA PRO A 14 -16.97 -13.66 18.65
C PRO A 14 -15.94 -14.39 17.76
N SER A 15 -15.99 -15.71 17.76
CA SER A 15 -15.19 -16.53 16.86
C SER A 15 -15.92 -16.66 15.53
N SER A 16 -15.22 -16.40 14.42
CA SER A 16 -15.76 -16.57 13.08
C SER A 16 -16.31 -17.99 12.91
N PRO A 17 -17.51 -18.18 12.31
CA PRO A 17 -18.02 -19.51 12.03
C PRO A 17 -16.98 -20.26 11.19
N ARG A 18 -16.40 -21.34 11.74
CA ARG A 18 -15.57 -22.24 10.96
C ARG A 18 -16.48 -22.91 9.93
N ARG A 19 -16.48 -22.42 8.69
CA ARG A 19 -17.05 -23.16 7.56
C ARG A 19 -16.32 -24.49 7.48
N ARG A 20 -16.92 -25.54 8.05
CA ARG A 20 -16.40 -26.90 7.95
C ARG A 20 -16.72 -27.38 6.54
N TRP A 21 -15.68 -27.58 5.73
CA TRP A 21 -15.84 -28.27 4.46
C TRP A 21 -16.48 -29.65 4.72
N PRO A 22 -17.48 -30.08 3.94
CA PRO A 22 -18.20 -31.33 4.18
C PRO A 22 -17.37 -32.58 3.82
N GLY A 23 -16.27 -32.43 3.08
CA GLY A 23 -15.35 -33.52 2.73
C GLY A 23 -14.23 -33.75 3.75
N SER A 24 -13.54 -34.87 3.63
CA SER A 24 -12.40 -35.21 4.48
C SER A 24 -11.20 -34.29 4.20
N ALA A 25 -10.29 -34.17 5.16
CA ALA A 25 -9.04 -33.43 4.96
C ALA A 25 -8.18 -34.02 3.84
N GLU A 26 -8.33 -35.32 3.56
CA GLU A 26 -7.65 -36.02 2.47
C GLU A 26 -8.27 -35.69 1.10
N GLU A 27 -9.60 -35.61 1.00
CA GLU A 27 -10.30 -35.18 -0.22
C GLU A 27 -9.97 -33.73 -0.58
N PHE A 28 -9.87 -32.85 0.43
CA PHE A 28 -9.46 -31.47 0.23
C PHE A 28 -8.01 -31.37 -0.26
N ARG A 29 -7.10 -32.18 0.31
CA ARG A 29 -5.70 -32.27 -0.14
C ARG A 29 -5.56 -32.84 -1.54
N ALA A 30 -6.35 -33.87 -1.89
CA ALA A 30 -6.36 -34.47 -3.21
C ALA A 30 -6.83 -33.47 -4.28
N ARG A 31 -7.91 -32.72 -4.00
CA ARG A 31 -8.38 -31.64 -4.90
C ARG A 31 -7.35 -30.51 -5.05
N LEU A 32 -6.66 -30.13 -3.98
CA LEU A 32 -5.56 -29.16 -4.05
C LEU A 32 -4.36 -29.66 -4.88
N ALA A 33 -4.06 -30.97 -4.82
CA ALA A 33 -3.01 -31.58 -5.63
C ALA A 33 -3.40 -31.63 -7.12
N ASP A 34 -4.67 -31.87 -7.43
CA ASP A 34 -5.18 -31.87 -8.80
C ASP A 34 -5.15 -30.47 -9.44
N VAL A 35 -5.44 -29.43 -8.65
CA VAL A 35 -5.26 -28.02 -9.06
C VAL A 35 -3.78 -27.65 -9.29
N ARG A 36 -2.85 -28.30 -8.59
CA ARG A 36 -1.41 -28.12 -8.85
C ARG A 36 -0.98 -28.81 -10.14
N SER A 37 -1.60 -29.93 -10.48
CA SER A 37 -1.38 -30.67 -11.73
C SER A 37 -1.85 -29.88 -12.97
N SER A 38 -2.88 -29.05 -12.84
CA SER A 38 -3.37 -28.18 -13.93
C SER A 38 -2.64 -26.84 -14.06
N SER A 39 -1.58 -26.61 -13.26
CA SER A 39 -0.70 -25.48 -13.48
C SER A 39 0.08 -25.67 -14.78
N SER A 40 0.21 -24.59 -15.56
CA SER A 40 1.04 -24.59 -16.78
C SER A 40 2.45 -25.09 -16.49
N ALA A 41 3.23 -25.45 -17.51
CA ALA A 41 4.60 -25.98 -17.34
C ALA A 41 5.54 -25.12 -16.47
N ASN A 42 5.18 -23.85 -16.21
CA ASN A 42 5.90 -22.90 -15.34
C ASN A 42 5.29 -22.74 -13.93
N GLY A 43 4.31 -23.56 -13.52
CA GLY A 43 3.64 -23.46 -12.22
C GLY A 43 2.64 -22.31 -12.10
N LEU A 44 2.31 -21.63 -13.20
CA LEU A 44 1.35 -20.52 -13.23
C LEU A 44 -0.06 -21.01 -13.58
N HIS A 45 -1.07 -20.37 -12.98
CA HIS A 45 -2.48 -20.63 -13.28
C HIS A 45 -2.84 -20.11 -14.69
N PRO A 46 -3.67 -20.79 -15.49
CA PRO A 46 -4.00 -20.38 -16.87
C PRO A 46 -4.61 -18.98 -17.01
N LEU A 47 -5.33 -18.50 -15.97
CA LEU A 47 -5.90 -17.15 -15.93
C LEU A 47 -4.92 -16.07 -15.40
N THR A 48 -3.64 -16.40 -15.25
CA THR A 48 -2.64 -15.43 -14.78
C THR A 48 -2.34 -14.42 -15.88
N ASP A 49 -2.58 -13.14 -15.59
CA ASP A 49 -2.04 -12.06 -16.40
C ASP A 49 -0.57 -11.82 -16.06
N ALA A 50 0.32 -12.41 -16.87
CA ALA A 50 1.76 -12.28 -16.69
C ALA A 50 2.26 -10.85 -16.91
N SER A 51 1.62 -10.10 -17.83
CA SER A 51 2.01 -8.72 -18.15
C SER A 51 1.67 -7.77 -17.00
N ALA A 52 0.47 -7.89 -16.43
CA ALA A 52 0.06 -7.12 -15.26
C ALA A 52 0.91 -7.48 -14.02
N ASN A 53 1.26 -8.76 -13.84
CA ASN A 53 2.16 -9.18 -12.77
C ASN A 53 3.54 -8.53 -12.90
N ALA A 54 4.09 -8.49 -14.11
CA ALA A 54 5.39 -7.86 -14.37
C ALA A 54 5.34 -6.35 -14.08
N ALA A 55 4.27 -5.65 -14.48
CA ALA A 55 4.08 -4.24 -14.19
C ALA A 55 3.98 -3.96 -12.67
N LEU A 56 3.16 -4.74 -11.95
CA LEU A 56 3.04 -4.63 -10.49
C LEU A 56 4.37 -4.89 -9.79
N TRP A 57 5.12 -5.92 -10.20
CA TRP A 57 6.41 -6.24 -9.63
C TRP A 57 7.45 -5.15 -9.92
N ALA A 58 7.51 -4.64 -11.14
CA ALA A 58 8.43 -3.57 -11.52
C ALA A 58 8.15 -2.28 -10.71
N TYR A 59 6.87 -1.94 -10.52
CA TYR A 59 6.48 -0.81 -9.67
C TYR A 59 6.88 -1.03 -8.21
N ASP A 60 6.50 -2.16 -7.60
CA ASP A 60 6.79 -2.47 -6.19
C ASP A 60 8.29 -2.52 -5.90
N SER A 61 9.08 -3.17 -6.77
CA SER A 61 10.53 -3.23 -6.65
C SER A 61 11.16 -1.84 -6.72
N ARG A 62 10.76 -1.01 -7.69
CA ARG A 62 11.28 0.36 -7.83
C ARG A 62 10.98 1.21 -6.59
N VAL A 63 9.78 1.11 -6.04
CA VAL A 63 9.42 1.81 -4.80
C VAL A 63 10.28 1.32 -3.64
N LYS A 64 10.41 0.02 -3.42
CA LYS A 64 11.22 -0.51 -2.31
C LYS A 64 12.67 -0.10 -2.43
N GLU A 65 13.24 -0.21 -3.62
CA GLU A 65 14.62 0.18 -3.90
C GLU A 65 14.90 1.66 -3.60
N SER A 66 13.95 2.58 -3.82
CA SER A 66 14.17 4.00 -3.50
C SER A 66 14.34 4.23 -2.00
N PHE A 67 13.55 3.54 -1.17
CA PHE A 67 13.66 3.62 0.30
C PHE A 67 14.86 2.83 0.84
N ASP A 68 15.20 1.68 0.24
CA ASP A 68 16.31 0.83 0.70
C ASP A 68 17.68 1.52 0.54
N ARG A 69 17.80 2.49 -0.37
CA ARG A 69 19.03 3.30 -0.56
C ARG A 69 19.29 4.31 0.55
N LEU A 70 18.28 4.67 1.34
CA LEU A 70 18.39 5.72 2.36
C LEU A 70 19.40 5.36 3.44
N VAL A 71 19.26 4.19 4.06
CA VAL A 71 20.13 3.80 5.18
C VAL A 71 21.60 3.62 4.76
N PRO A 72 21.92 2.93 3.64
CA PRO A 72 23.29 2.85 3.14
C PRO A 72 23.91 4.22 2.86
N LEU A 73 23.18 5.13 2.19
CA LEU A 73 23.69 6.47 1.92
C LEU A 73 24.01 7.20 3.23
N LEU A 74 23.07 7.22 4.18
CA LEU A 74 23.25 7.96 5.42
C LEU A 74 24.42 7.42 6.25
N LYS A 75 24.64 6.10 6.26
CA LYS A 75 25.83 5.49 6.88
C LYS A 75 27.12 5.99 6.23
N ARG A 76 27.13 6.09 4.90
CA ARG A 76 28.27 6.62 4.13
C ARG A 76 28.51 8.10 4.44
N LEU A 77 27.46 8.92 4.51
CA LEU A 77 27.59 10.33 4.90
C LEU A 77 28.15 10.47 6.31
N SER A 78 27.66 9.68 7.27
CA SER A 78 28.18 9.69 8.64
C SER A 78 29.67 9.37 8.73
N SER A 79 30.21 8.53 7.83
CA SER A 79 31.66 8.26 7.82
C SER A 79 32.51 9.40 7.24
N LEU A 80 31.91 10.27 6.43
CA LEU A 80 32.60 11.37 5.74
C LEU A 80 32.51 12.71 6.47
N GLN A 81 31.76 12.79 7.58
CA GLN A 81 31.37 14.07 8.23
C GLN A 81 32.54 14.96 8.70
N HIS A 82 33.75 14.41 8.84
CA HIS A 82 34.95 15.15 9.27
C HIS A 82 35.98 15.35 8.15
N GLU A 83 35.65 14.97 6.91
CA GLU A 83 36.52 15.19 5.75
C GLU A 83 36.39 16.61 5.20
N GLU A 84 37.47 17.11 4.58
CA GLU A 84 37.44 18.38 3.86
C GLU A 84 36.44 18.31 2.70
N GLY A 85 35.63 19.36 2.54
CA GLY A 85 34.61 19.41 1.48
C GLY A 85 33.43 18.46 1.69
N PHE A 86 33.19 17.99 2.92
CA PHE A 86 32.08 17.09 3.27
C PHE A 86 30.74 17.52 2.65
N GLU A 87 30.37 18.80 2.74
CA GLU A 87 29.08 19.29 2.24
C GLU A 87 28.92 19.05 0.73
N ALA A 88 29.92 19.43 -0.07
CA ALA A 88 29.90 19.24 -1.52
C ALA A 88 29.82 17.75 -1.86
N ARG A 89 30.60 16.92 -1.14
CA ARG A 89 30.62 15.48 -1.35
C ARG A 89 29.30 14.81 -0.96
N ALA A 90 28.69 15.24 0.15
CA ALA A 90 27.41 14.75 0.61
C ALA A 90 26.30 15.08 -0.39
N GLN A 91 26.32 16.29 -0.96
CA GLN A 91 25.38 16.70 -1.99
C GLN A 91 25.56 15.92 -3.30
N GLU A 92 26.79 15.66 -3.73
CA GLU A 92 27.06 14.79 -4.88
C GLU A 92 26.50 13.38 -4.67
N LEU A 93 26.77 12.78 -3.52
CA LEU A 93 26.28 11.45 -3.19
C LEU A 93 24.75 11.38 -3.13
N ALA A 94 24.10 12.38 -2.52
CA ALA A 94 22.64 12.43 -2.45
C ALA A 94 22.00 12.56 -3.83
N ARG A 95 22.53 13.43 -4.71
CA ARG A 95 22.02 13.55 -6.09
C ARG A 95 22.22 12.25 -6.88
N ALA A 96 23.38 11.60 -6.71
CA ALA A 96 23.68 10.37 -7.44
C ALA A 96 22.82 9.18 -7.00
N GLU A 97 22.61 9.01 -5.69
CA GLU A 97 21.94 7.82 -5.14
C GLU A 97 20.42 8.00 -5.03
N LEU A 98 19.96 9.21 -4.66
CA LEU A 98 18.55 9.51 -4.35
C LEU A 98 17.90 10.48 -5.34
N GLY A 99 18.68 11.17 -6.19
CA GLY A 99 18.13 12.10 -7.18
C GLY A 99 17.80 13.49 -6.63
N PHE A 100 18.15 13.81 -5.38
CA PHE A 100 17.88 15.10 -4.75
C PHE A 100 19.03 15.62 -3.87
N THR A 101 18.96 16.90 -3.53
CA THR A 101 19.94 17.58 -2.67
C THR A 101 19.51 17.58 -1.21
N LEU A 102 20.43 17.42 -0.28
CA LEU A 102 20.16 17.47 1.15
C LEU A 102 19.99 18.92 1.65
N PRO A 103 19.32 19.16 2.80
CA PRO A 103 19.21 20.49 3.39
C PRO A 103 20.59 21.01 3.79
N PRO A 104 21.07 22.14 3.23
CA PRO A 104 22.41 22.67 3.53
C PRO A 104 22.64 22.88 5.02
N GLN A 105 21.61 23.35 5.73
CA GLN A 105 21.68 23.67 7.15
C GLN A 105 21.99 22.43 8.02
N LEU A 106 21.60 21.23 7.58
CA LEU A 106 21.91 20.00 8.30
C LEU A 106 23.35 19.53 8.06
N LEU A 107 23.97 19.96 6.95
CA LEU A 107 25.35 19.62 6.61
C LEU A 107 26.34 20.62 7.22
N GLU A 108 26.01 21.92 7.16
CA GLU A 108 26.83 23.02 7.70
C GLU A 108 27.10 22.88 9.21
N THR A 109 26.16 22.32 9.97
CA THR A 109 26.32 22.12 11.42
C THR A 109 27.12 20.86 11.79
N ALA A 110 27.41 19.99 10.81
CA ALA A 110 27.98 18.66 11.03
C ALA A 110 29.48 18.65 11.37
N TRP A 111 30.18 19.77 11.16
CA TRP A 111 31.60 19.89 11.57
C TRP A 111 31.75 20.34 13.03
N VAL A 112 30.77 21.10 13.57
CA VAL A 112 30.75 21.55 14.97
C VAL A 112 30.16 20.48 15.90
N THR A 113 29.11 19.82 15.42
CA THR A 113 28.39 18.77 16.14
C THR A 113 28.29 17.53 15.27
N GLN A 114 28.03 16.37 15.86
CA GLN A 114 27.77 15.17 15.05
C GLN A 114 26.58 15.40 14.10
N LEU A 115 26.65 14.84 12.89
CA LEU A 115 25.57 14.91 11.91
C LEU A 115 24.24 14.45 12.52
N ASP A 116 23.17 15.27 12.41
CA ASP A 116 21.84 14.92 12.92
C ASP A 116 21.17 13.87 12.02
N MET A 117 21.54 12.62 12.27
CA MET A 117 21.07 11.46 11.51
C MET A 117 19.55 11.29 11.57
N ARG A 118 18.90 11.70 12.66
CA ARG A 118 17.45 11.53 12.82
C ARG A 118 16.71 12.51 11.92
N THR A 119 17.09 13.77 11.97
CA THR A 119 16.46 14.81 11.12
C THR A 119 16.80 14.58 9.66
N LEU A 120 18.04 14.21 9.35
CA LEU A 120 18.46 13.90 7.98
C LEU A 120 17.72 12.67 7.42
N PHE A 121 17.58 11.59 8.19
CA PHE A 121 16.79 10.43 7.77
C PHE A 121 15.33 10.79 7.53
N ALA A 122 14.71 11.54 8.43
CA ALA A 122 13.32 11.97 8.29
C ALA A 122 13.15 12.82 7.01
N TRP A 123 14.07 13.76 6.77
CA TRP A 123 14.03 14.60 5.58
C TRP A 123 14.12 13.76 4.30
N CYS A 124 15.14 12.89 4.18
CA CYS A 124 15.28 12.04 3.00
C CYS A 124 14.10 11.08 2.81
N LEU A 125 13.52 10.57 3.92
CA LEU A 125 12.34 9.71 3.88
C LEU A 125 11.13 10.43 3.28
N PHE A 126 10.85 11.65 3.74
CA PHE A 126 9.73 12.44 3.22
C PHE A 126 9.93 12.87 1.77
N GLU A 127 11.15 13.29 1.41
CA GLU A 127 11.49 13.64 0.03
C GLU A 127 11.34 12.44 -0.92
N THR A 128 11.82 11.26 -0.51
CA THR A 128 11.66 10.01 -1.28
C THR A 128 10.19 9.64 -1.43
N TYR A 129 9.40 9.81 -0.37
CA TYR A 129 7.95 9.59 -0.42
C TYR A 129 7.25 10.56 -1.38
N GLU A 130 7.60 11.85 -1.34
CA GLU A 130 7.05 12.87 -2.23
C GLU A 130 7.33 12.52 -3.69
N GLN A 131 8.59 12.26 -4.04
CA GLN A 131 8.99 11.91 -5.41
C GLN A 131 8.31 10.63 -5.89
N THR A 132 8.29 9.59 -5.05
CA THR A 132 7.63 8.32 -5.39
C THR A 132 6.12 8.51 -5.62
N SER A 133 5.48 9.35 -4.81
CA SER A 133 4.06 9.66 -4.93
C SER A 133 3.75 10.48 -6.18
N ALA A 134 4.55 11.51 -6.46
CA ALA A 134 4.44 12.33 -7.66
C ALA A 134 4.57 11.45 -8.92
N SER A 135 5.65 10.67 -9.04
CA SER A 135 5.86 9.77 -10.17
C SER A 135 4.72 8.76 -10.34
N PHE A 136 4.12 8.24 -9.25
CA PHE A 136 2.98 7.34 -9.36
C PHE A 136 1.78 7.97 -10.08
N PHE A 137 1.44 9.22 -9.77
CA PHE A 137 0.30 9.90 -10.39
C PHE A 137 0.63 10.47 -11.78
N GLU A 138 1.87 10.91 -12.00
CA GLU A 138 2.34 11.43 -13.28
C GLU A 138 2.48 10.32 -14.33
N ASP A 139 3.15 9.23 -13.98
CA ASP A 139 3.46 8.14 -14.91
C ASP A 139 2.32 7.11 -15.02
N ASP A 140 1.40 7.07 -14.05
CA ASP A 140 0.34 6.07 -13.90
C ASP A 140 0.82 4.63 -14.21
N PRO A 141 1.84 4.11 -13.48
CA PRO A 141 2.53 2.87 -13.84
C PRO A 141 1.64 1.62 -13.79
N LEU A 142 0.44 1.73 -13.19
CA LEU A 142 -0.54 0.66 -13.08
C LEU A 142 -1.79 0.90 -13.93
N GLY A 143 -1.85 1.98 -14.73
CA GLY A 143 -2.96 2.29 -15.63
C GLY A 143 -4.29 2.54 -14.92
N GLY A 144 -4.25 3.02 -13.67
CA GLY A 144 -5.41 3.12 -12.79
C GLY A 144 -5.97 4.53 -12.64
N ARG A 145 -5.50 5.50 -13.43
CA ARG A 145 -5.92 6.90 -13.33
C ARG A 145 -7.39 7.12 -13.72
N PRO A 146 -8.06 8.17 -13.18
CA PRO A 146 -9.41 8.54 -13.60
C PRO A 146 -9.47 8.81 -15.11
N GLY A 147 -10.53 8.34 -15.77
CA GLY A 147 -10.71 8.49 -17.23
C GLY A 147 -9.72 7.67 -18.09
N GLY A 148 -8.96 6.76 -17.48
CA GLY A 148 -8.19 5.76 -18.21
C GLY A 148 -9.07 4.61 -18.68
N PRO A 149 -8.69 3.89 -19.75
CA PRO A 149 -9.51 2.82 -20.33
C PRO A 149 -9.79 1.67 -19.34
N ALA A 150 -8.82 1.32 -18.49
CA ALA A 150 -9.01 0.28 -17.47
C ALA A 150 -10.01 0.71 -16.39
N THR A 151 -9.96 1.98 -15.96
CA THR A 151 -10.88 2.59 -15.01
C THR A 151 -12.30 2.64 -15.58
N GLU A 152 -12.47 3.15 -16.81
CA GLU A 152 -13.79 3.22 -17.46
C GLU A 152 -14.42 1.84 -17.66
N ALA A 153 -13.62 0.85 -18.08
CA ALA A 153 -14.08 -0.52 -18.21
C ALA A 153 -14.50 -1.11 -16.86
N PHE A 154 -13.72 -0.87 -15.80
CA PHE A 154 -14.06 -1.36 -14.47
C PHE A 154 -15.29 -0.66 -13.88
N ASP A 155 -15.41 0.66 -14.06
CA ASP A 155 -16.57 1.43 -13.58
C ASP A 155 -17.85 0.97 -14.30
N THR A 156 -17.78 0.69 -15.61
CA THR A 156 -18.88 0.10 -16.38
C THR A 156 -19.24 -1.29 -15.84
N PHE A 157 -18.25 -2.16 -15.65
CA PHE A 157 -18.45 -3.49 -15.07
C PHE A 157 -19.09 -3.42 -13.68
N LEU A 158 -18.68 -2.45 -12.85
CA LEU A 158 -19.21 -2.25 -11.51
C LEU A 158 -20.71 -1.85 -11.57
N LEU A 159 -21.07 -0.95 -12.48
CA LEU A 159 -22.45 -0.54 -12.73
C LEU A 159 -23.30 -1.69 -13.30
N ASP A 160 -22.76 -2.49 -14.22
CA ASP A 160 -23.42 -3.70 -14.75
C ASP A 160 -23.69 -4.73 -13.65
N CYS A 161 -22.83 -4.80 -12.64
CA CYS A 161 -23.05 -5.60 -11.43
C CYS A 161 -24.10 -4.99 -10.47
N GLY A 162 -24.61 -3.80 -10.75
CA GLY A 162 -25.59 -3.09 -9.92
C GLY A 162 -24.97 -2.26 -8.79
N PHE A 163 -23.68 -1.96 -8.84
CA PHE A 163 -22.98 -1.15 -7.84
C PHE A 163 -22.55 0.20 -8.43
N HIS A 164 -22.87 1.29 -7.74
CA HIS A 164 -22.45 2.66 -8.10
C HIS A 164 -21.41 3.24 -7.14
N LEU A 165 -20.93 2.44 -6.17
CA LEU A 165 -19.89 2.79 -5.23
C LEU A 165 -19.18 1.52 -4.75
N LEU A 166 -17.85 1.54 -4.75
CA LEU A 166 -17.02 0.48 -4.16
C LEU A 166 -16.09 1.06 -3.09
N ASP A 167 -16.41 0.73 -1.84
CA ASP A 167 -15.61 1.07 -0.66
C ASP A 167 -15.00 -0.22 -0.08
N ILE A 168 -13.68 -0.23 0.14
CA ILE A 168 -12.95 -1.38 0.70
C ILE A 168 -12.17 -0.96 1.94
N THR A 169 -12.39 -1.68 3.04
CA THR A 169 -11.69 -1.47 4.30
C THR A 169 -10.83 -2.69 4.67
N PRO A 170 -9.55 -2.71 4.28
CA PRO A 170 -8.62 -3.72 4.77
C PRO A 170 -8.15 -3.42 6.21
N CYS A 171 -7.50 -4.40 6.83
CA CYS A 171 -6.73 -4.12 8.05
C CYS A 171 -5.60 -3.11 7.74
N ALA A 172 -5.24 -2.26 8.71
CA ALA A 172 -4.09 -1.35 8.62
C ALA A 172 -2.71 -2.06 8.64
N ASP A 173 -2.69 -3.38 8.56
CA ASP A 173 -1.48 -4.18 8.39
C ASP A 173 -0.80 -3.82 7.06
N GLY A 174 0.51 -3.53 7.11
CA GLY A 174 1.30 -3.14 5.94
C GLY A 174 1.33 -4.21 4.83
N ARG A 175 1.11 -5.49 5.15
CA ARG A 175 0.98 -6.56 4.14
C ARG A 175 -0.26 -6.40 3.28
N LEU A 176 -1.27 -5.65 3.74
CA LEU A 176 -2.48 -5.30 2.99
C LEU A 176 -2.41 -3.88 2.39
N ALA A 177 -1.23 -3.25 2.36
CA ALA A 177 -1.03 -1.95 1.71
C ALA A 177 -1.48 -1.99 0.25
N HIS A 178 -1.13 -3.07 -0.46
CA HIS A 178 -1.38 -3.24 -1.90
C HIS A 178 -2.58 -4.13 -2.23
N ALA A 179 -3.52 -4.34 -1.29
CA ALA A 179 -4.66 -5.24 -1.50
C ALA A 179 -5.49 -4.87 -2.75
N VAL A 180 -5.68 -3.57 -3.01
CA VAL A 180 -6.43 -3.06 -4.17
C VAL A 180 -5.76 -3.43 -5.49
N ALA A 181 -4.50 -3.03 -5.67
CA ALA A 181 -3.80 -3.22 -6.94
C ALA A 181 -3.32 -4.67 -7.13
N SER A 182 -2.75 -5.31 -6.11
CA SER A 182 -2.08 -6.60 -6.27
C SER A 182 -3.03 -7.79 -6.12
N ALA A 183 -3.90 -7.77 -5.11
CA ALA A 183 -4.80 -8.90 -4.82
C ALA A 183 -6.11 -8.82 -5.60
N LEU A 184 -6.73 -7.63 -5.63
CA LEU A 184 -8.05 -7.44 -6.24
C LEU A 184 -8.00 -6.95 -7.70
N ARG A 185 -6.85 -6.43 -8.16
CA ARG A 185 -6.66 -5.92 -9.54
C ARG A 185 -7.64 -4.79 -9.90
N ILE A 186 -7.97 -3.94 -8.93
CA ILE A 186 -8.91 -2.83 -9.13
C ILE A 186 -8.12 -1.55 -9.42
N PRO A 187 -8.50 -0.78 -10.46
CA PRO A 187 -7.96 0.57 -10.70
C PRO A 187 -8.11 1.45 -9.45
N TYR A 188 -7.04 2.12 -9.02
CA TYR A 188 -7.04 2.83 -7.74
C TYR A 188 -8.04 3.99 -7.69
N SER A 189 -8.47 4.51 -8.84
CA SER A 189 -9.47 5.59 -8.93
C SER A 189 -10.92 5.10 -8.85
N SER A 190 -11.17 3.82 -9.15
CA SER A 190 -12.51 3.20 -9.09
C SER A 190 -12.92 2.72 -7.69
N VAL A 191 -12.00 2.75 -6.72
CA VAL A 191 -12.25 2.23 -5.37
C VAL A 191 -11.75 3.18 -4.31
N ARG A 192 -12.56 3.36 -3.26
CA ARG A 192 -12.12 4.04 -2.06
C ARG A 192 -11.55 3.03 -1.07
N ARG A 193 -10.25 3.12 -0.82
CA ARG A 193 -9.55 2.33 0.21
C ARG A 193 -9.45 3.10 1.52
N ARG A 194 -9.92 2.52 2.64
CA ARG A 194 -9.74 3.08 3.99
C ARG A 194 -9.28 2.00 4.97
N PRO A 195 -7.97 1.88 5.26
CA PRO A 195 -7.50 0.86 6.19
C PRO A 195 -7.81 1.23 7.64
N HIS A 196 -8.24 0.25 8.45
CA HIS A 196 -8.45 0.40 9.90
C HIS A 196 -7.84 -0.79 10.64
N ALA A 197 -7.38 -0.62 11.87
CA ALA A 197 -6.88 -1.74 12.68
C ALA A 197 -8.00 -2.78 12.87
N GLY A 198 -7.71 -4.04 12.53
CA GLY A 198 -8.70 -5.11 12.56
C GLY A 198 -9.86 -4.96 11.56
N ALA A 199 -9.71 -4.10 10.55
CA ALA A 199 -10.79 -3.73 9.61
C ALA A 199 -12.04 -3.13 10.30
N LEU A 200 -11.88 -2.56 11.48
CA LEU A 200 -12.94 -1.88 12.23
C LEU A 200 -13.17 -0.48 11.62
N PHE A 201 -13.88 -0.44 10.50
CA PHE A 201 -14.13 0.80 9.76
C PHE A 201 -15.07 1.75 10.50
N ASP A 202 -14.90 3.04 10.22
CA ASP A 202 -15.78 4.09 10.72
C ASP A 202 -17.11 4.05 9.97
N VAL A 203 -18.15 3.56 10.67
CA VAL A 203 -19.51 3.41 10.13
C VAL A 203 -20.10 4.76 9.78
N GLU A 204 -19.97 5.76 10.65
CA GLU A 204 -20.54 7.09 10.44
C GLU A 204 -19.90 7.78 9.23
N ASN A 205 -18.58 7.64 9.07
CA ASN A 205 -17.89 8.17 7.89
C ASN A 205 -18.35 7.47 6.60
N THR A 206 -18.54 6.15 6.66
CA THR A 206 -19.02 5.35 5.52
C THR A 206 -20.45 5.72 5.14
N VAL A 207 -21.36 5.87 6.12
CA VAL A 207 -22.74 6.34 5.89
C VAL A 207 -22.74 7.74 5.30
N ASN A 208 -21.95 8.67 5.84
CA ASN A 208 -21.82 10.01 5.28
C ASN A 208 -21.32 10.00 3.83
N ARG A 209 -20.43 9.08 3.47
CA ARG A 209 -19.99 8.89 2.09
C ARG A 209 -21.13 8.39 1.21
N TRP A 210 -21.87 7.38 1.66
CA TRP A 210 -23.03 6.88 0.95
C TRP A 210 -24.06 8.00 0.71
N VAL A 211 -24.41 8.79 1.72
CA VAL A 211 -25.32 9.94 1.59
C VAL A 211 -24.84 10.92 0.51
N LYS A 212 -23.54 11.26 0.50
CA LYS A 212 -22.98 12.16 -0.52
C LYS A 212 -23.07 11.56 -1.93
N THR A 213 -22.82 10.26 -2.07
CA THR A 213 -22.94 9.57 -3.35
C THR A 213 -24.39 9.54 -3.83
N GLU A 214 -25.36 9.17 -2.98
CA GLU A 214 -26.77 9.17 -3.35
C GLU A 214 -27.28 10.57 -3.70
N HIS A 215 -26.93 11.59 -2.92
CA HIS A 215 -27.27 12.98 -3.26
C HIS A 215 -26.73 13.38 -4.63
N ARG A 216 -25.51 12.96 -4.98
CA ARG A 216 -24.93 13.21 -6.29
C ARG A 216 -25.67 12.48 -7.40
N ARG A 217 -26.05 11.22 -7.19
CA ARG A 217 -26.89 10.47 -8.14
C ARG A 217 -28.21 11.17 -8.40
N TYR A 218 -28.94 11.51 -7.34
CA TYR A 218 -30.24 12.18 -7.47
C TYR A 218 -30.17 13.56 -8.14
N ARG A 219 -29.10 14.33 -7.91
CA ARG A 219 -28.99 15.71 -8.41
C ARG A 219 -28.26 15.85 -9.74
N GLU A 220 -27.28 14.99 -9.99
CA GLU A 220 -26.34 15.10 -11.11
C GLU A 220 -26.36 13.87 -12.03
N ALA A 221 -27.11 12.81 -11.69
CA ALA A 221 -27.10 11.53 -12.41
C ALA A 221 -25.70 10.90 -12.55
N LEU A 222 -24.83 11.12 -11.56
CA LEU A 222 -23.47 10.60 -11.52
C LEU A 222 -23.27 9.64 -10.32
N PRO A 223 -22.65 8.47 -10.52
CA PRO A 223 -22.14 7.92 -11.79
C PRO A 223 -23.23 7.36 -12.71
N ASN A 224 -24.46 7.23 -12.19
CA ASN A 224 -25.65 6.79 -12.91
C ASN A 224 -26.89 7.54 -12.39
N PRO A 225 -27.99 7.58 -13.17
CA PRO A 225 -29.27 8.12 -12.73
C PRO A 225 -29.91 7.36 -11.57
#